data_AF-A0A8T4WQR0-F1
#
_entry.id   AF-A0A8T4WQR0-F1
#
_cell.length_a   1.000
_cell.length_b   1.000
_cell.length_c   1.000
_cell.angle_alpha   90.00
_cell.angle_beta   90.00
_cell.angle_gamma   90.00
#
_symmetry.space_group_name_H-M   'P 1'
#
loop_
_entity.id
_entity.type
_entity.pdbx_description
1 polymer ?
#
loop_
_entity_poly.entity_id
_entity_poly.type
_entity_poly.pdbx_seq_one_letter_code
_entity_poly.pdbx_strand_id
1 'polypeptide(L)'
;MIGSYVLLIELSEKNYIQIGKLGNIEFPASWYVYVGSAMNTIEKRVNRHFTMQKKFHWHIDYFLKKAVLKEAYYKEGSKREECDIAQLFAHSFQ
;
A
#
# COMPACT_ATOMS: atom_id res chain seq x y z
N MET A 1 -13.96 -7.90 -10.49
CA MET A 1 -13.64 -8.53 -9.19
C MET A 1 -13.51 -7.46 -8.13
N ILE A 2 -14.09 -7.68 -6.95
CA ILE A 2 -13.99 -6.79 -5.77
C ILE A 2 -13.36 -7.55 -4.61
N GLY A 3 -12.78 -6.83 -3.64
CA GLY A 3 -12.19 -7.46 -2.47
C GLY A 3 -11.07 -6.66 -1.85
N SER A 4 -10.16 -7.34 -1.17
CA SER A 4 -9.02 -6.74 -0.48
C SER A 4 -7.73 -7.07 -1.21
N TYR A 5 -6.73 -6.21 -1.09
CA TYR A 5 -5.41 -6.40 -1.67
C TYR A 5 -4.33 -5.98 -0.68
N VAL A 6 -3.16 -6.58 -0.89
CA VAL A 6 -1.94 -6.32 -0.14
C VAL A 6 -0.86 -5.96 -1.13
N LEU A 7 -0.13 -4.88 -0.86
CA LEU A 7 1.02 -4.45 -1.63
C LEU A 7 2.28 -4.71 -0.81
N LEU A 8 3.24 -5.42 -1.41
CA LEU A 8 4.57 -5.62 -0.84
C LEU A 8 5.53 -4.59 -1.44
N ILE A 9 6.11 -3.77 -0.58
CA ILE A 9 6.85 -2.57 -0.97
C ILE A 9 8.21 -2.58 -0.29
N GLU A 10 9.26 -2.31 -1.06
CA GLU A 10 10.63 -2.21 -0.54
C GLU A 10 11.08 -0.75 -0.54
N LEU A 11 11.59 -0.29 0.59
CA LEU A 11 12.34 0.96 0.69
C LEU A 11 13.80 0.62 1.01
N SER A 12 14.68 0.79 0.04
CA SER A 12 16.09 0.37 0.13
C SER A 12 16.93 1.22 1.07
N GLU A 13 16.51 2.45 1.35
CA GLU A 13 17.23 3.41 2.19
C GLU A 13 16.27 4.21 3.06
N LYS A 14 16.72 4.58 4.25
CA LYS A 14 15.96 5.46 5.15
C LYS A 14 15.61 6.76 4.42
N ASN A 15 14.34 7.18 4.49
CA ASN A 15 13.87 8.38 3.79
C ASN A 15 12.88 9.19 4.63
N TYR A 16 12.89 10.50 4.42
CA TYR A 16 11.86 11.41 4.95
C TYR A 16 10.90 11.75 3.82
N ILE A 17 9.65 11.34 3.95
CA ILE A 17 8.66 11.43 2.88
C ILE A 17 7.52 12.33 3.34
N GLN A 18 7.22 13.35 2.53
CA GLN A 18 6.03 14.18 2.73
C GLN A 18 4.77 13.43 2.29
N ILE A 19 3.98 12.95 3.24
CA ILE A 19 2.77 12.17 3.02
C ILE A 19 1.54 13.11 3.09
N GLY A 20 1.23 13.79 2.00
CA GLY A 20 0.06 14.66 1.91
C GLY A 20 -0.10 15.61 3.10
N LYS A 21 -1.24 15.53 3.79
CA LYS A 21 -1.53 16.34 5.00
C LYS A 21 -0.90 15.80 6.29
N LEU A 22 -0.39 14.56 6.30
CA LEU A 22 0.31 14.00 7.46
C LEU A 22 1.70 14.62 7.66
N GLY A 23 2.18 15.40 6.68
CA GLY A 23 3.47 16.07 6.77
C GLY A 23 4.63 15.11 6.47
N ASN A 24 5.80 15.44 6.99
CA ASN A 24 7.03 14.69 6.76
C ASN A 24 7.16 13.55 7.77
N ILE A 25 7.24 12.32 7.28
CA ILE A 25 7.36 11.11 8.11
C ILE A 25 8.69 10.44 7.79
N GLU A 26 9.38 10.00 8.83
CA GLU A 26 10.59 9.19 8.70
C GLU A 26 10.23 7.72 8.46
N PHE A 27 10.80 7.13 7.43
CA PHE A 27 10.67 5.72 7.09
C PHE A 27 12.05 5.05 7.08
N PRO A 28 12.31 4.06 7.96
CA PRO A 28 13.52 3.24 7.89
C PRO A 28 13.65 2.44 6.58
N ALA A 29 14.87 2.04 6.22
CA ALA A 29 15.10 1.09 5.14
C ALA A 29 14.51 -0.28 5.55
N SER A 30 13.45 -0.72 4.88
CA SER A 30 12.74 -1.96 5.23
C SER A 30 11.74 -2.38 4.15
N TRP A 31 11.13 -3.53 4.38
CA TRP A 31 9.90 -3.96 3.72
C TRP A 31 8.67 -3.41 4.42
N TYR A 32 7.71 -3.00 3.61
CA TYR A 32 6.45 -2.40 4.03
C TYR A 32 5.29 -3.15 3.38
N VAL A 33 4.21 -3.27 4.13
CA VAL A 33 2.96 -3.86 3.67
C VAL A 33 1.89 -2.79 3.70
N TYR A 34 1.21 -2.58 2.56
CA TYR A 34 0.04 -1.73 2.49
C TYR A 34 -1.20 -2.58 2.20
N VAL A 35 -2.22 -2.45 3.05
CA VAL A 35 -3.49 -3.16 2.92
C VAL A 35 -4.56 -2.18 2.47
N GLY A 36 -5.36 -2.56 1.48
CA GLY A 36 -6.51 -1.78 1.05
C GLY A 36 -7.62 -2.63 0.46
N SER A 37 -8.81 -2.04 0.34
CA SER A 37 -9.95 -2.65 -0.33
C SER A 37 -10.18 -2.04 -1.71
N ALA A 38 -10.82 -2.79 -2.59
CA ALA A 38 -11.24 -2.37 -3.92
C ALA A 38 -12.67 -2.88 -4.16
N MET A 39 -13.65 -2.10 -3.71
CA MET A 39 -15.08 -2.46 -3.77
C MET A 39 -15.78 -2.11 -5.11
N ASN A 40 -14.99 -1.71 -6.11
CA ASN A 40 -15.45 -1.50 -7.49
C ASN A 40 -14.72 -2.43 -8.46
N THR A 41 -13.38 -2.35 -8.46
CA THR A 41 -12.53 -3.22 -9.28
C THR A 41 -11.14 -3.32 -8.65
N ILE A 42 -10.74 -4.53 -8.22
CA ILE A 42 -9.39 -4.82 -7.70
C ILE A 42 -8.34 -4.43 -8.73
N GLU A 43 -8.46 -4.93 -9.95
CA GLU A 43 -7.49 -4.70 -11.02
C GLU A 43 -7.20 -3.20 -11.24
N LYS A 44 -8.24 -2.37 -11.40
CA LYS A 44 -8.06 -0.92 -11.59
C LYS A 44 -7.36 -0.26 -10.40
N ARG A 45 -7.70 -0.67 -9.17
CA ARG A 45 -7.12 -0.07 -7.96
C ARG A 45 -5.67 -0.53 -7.76
N VAL A 46 -5.35 -1.79 -8.00
CA VAL A 46 -3.98 -2.33 -7.94
C VAL A 46 -3.11 -1.73 -9.05
N ASN A 47 -3.57 -1.74 -10.31
CA ASN A 47 -2.82 -1.17 -11.44
C ASN A 47 -2.51 0.32 -11.28
N ARG A 48 -3.43 1.06 -10.64
CA ARG A 48 -3.17 2.45 -10.27
C ARG A 48 -1.94 2.59 -9.37
N HIS A 49 -1.68 1.66 -8.45
CA HIS A 49 -0.50 1.72 -7.57
C HIS A 49 0.81 1.54 -8.34
N PHE A 50 0.83 0.67 -9.35
CA PHE A 50 1.97 0.49 -10.27
C PHE A 50 2.16 1.66 -11.25
N THR A 51 1.14 2.49 -11.47
CA THR A 51 1.25 3.64 -12.37
C THR A 51 2.06 4.77 -11.72
N MET A 52 3.19 5.18 -12.31
CA MET A 52 4.01 6.27 -11.79
C MET A 52 3.37 7.66 -11.98
N GLN A 53 2.80 7.92 -13.16
CA GLN A 53 2.20 9.21 -13.49
C GLN A 53 0.72 9.24 -13.11
N LYS A 54 0.41 9.81 -11.94
CA LYS A 54 -0.95 9.93 -11.42
C LYS A 54 -1.07 11.12 -10.47
N LYS A 55 -2.28 11.64 -10.33
CA LYS A 55 -2.61 12.56 -9.22
C LYS A 55 -2.61 11.78 -7.92
N PHE A 56 -1.94 12.30 -6.89
CA PHE A 56 -1.84 11.62 -5.61
C PHE A 56 -3.12 11.80 -4.83
N HIS A 57 -3.65 10.68 -4.34
CA HIS A 57 -4.94 10.66 -3.64
C HIS A 57 -4.83 9.92 -2.31
N TRP A 58 -4.05 8.85 -2.25
CA TRP A 58 -3.82 8.08 -1.02
C TRP A 58 -2.41 8.29 -0.50
N HIS A 59 -2.22 8.12 0.81
CA HIS A 59 -0.91 8.21 1.45
C HIS A 59 0.15 7.31 0.79
N ILE A 60 -0.26 6.12 0.34
CA ILE A 60 0.62 5.19 -0.38
C ILE A 60 1.14 5.74 -1.72
N ASP A 61 0.39 6.63 -2.40
CA ASP A 61 0.85 7.26 -3.63
C ASP A 61 2.11 8.12 -3.38
N TYR A 62 2.20 8.77 -2.22
CA TYR A 62 3.36 9.56 -1.81
C TYR A 62 4.54 8.68 -1.44
N PHE A 63 4.29 7.61 -0.69
CA PHE A 63 5.32 6.65 -0.28
C PHE A 63 6.01 5.98 -1.49
N LEU A 64 5.21 5.57 -2.48
CA LEU A 64 5.70 4.95 -3.72
C LEU A 64 6.54 5.89 -4.62
N LYS A 65 6.72 7.17 -4.28
CA LYS A 65 7.75 7.99 -4.96
C LYS A 65 9.17 7.62 -4.58
N LYS A 66 9.34 7.04 -3.40
CA LYS A 66 10.66 6.73 -2.81
C LYS A 66 10.85 5.24 -2.59
N ALA A 67 9.77 4.47 -2.59
CA ALA A 67 9.78 3.03 -2.43
C ALA A 67 9.35 2.31 -3.71
N VAL A 68 9.81 1.07 -3.88
CA VAL A 68 9.52 0.23 -5.04
C VAL A 68 8.41 -0.76 -4.68
N LEU A 69 7.29 -0.68 -5.40
CA LEU A 69 6.25 -1.70 -5.33
C LEU A 69 6.75 -2.97 -6.04
N LYS A 70 6.89 -4.06 -5.30
CA LYS A 70 7.41 -5.34 -5.83
C LYS A 70 6.28 -6.23 -6.30
N GLU A 71 5.29 -6.43 -5.45
CA GLU A 71 4.24 -7.41 -5.67
C GLU A 71 2.90 -6.91 -5.13
N ALA A 72 1.83 -7.47 -5.70
CA ALA A 72 0.48 -7.26 -5.22
C ALA A 72 -0.27 -8.59 -5.15
N TYR A 73 -0.86 -8.85 -4.00
CA TYR A 73 -1.73 -9.99 -3.74
C TYR A 73 -3.15 -9.50 -3.55
N TYR A 74 -4.14 -10.29 -3.92
CA TYR A 74 -5.53 -9.94 -3.67
C TYR A 74 -6.36 -11.15 -3.26
N LYS A 75 -7.44 -10.86 -2.55
CA LYS A 75 -8.47 -11.80 -2.17
C LYS A 75 -9.81 -11.22 -2.59
N GLU A 76 -10.56 -11.98 -3.37
CA GLU A 76 -11.91 -11.60 -3.74
C GLU A 76 -12.86 -11.69 -2.54
N GLY A 77 -13.79 -10.74 -2.45
CA GLY A 77 -14.77 -10.71 -1.38
C GLY A 77 -15.58 -9.42 -1.37
N SER A 78 -16.78 -9.49 -0.82
CA SER A 78 -17.65 -8.33 -0.62
C SER A 78 -17.47 -7.66 0.75
N LYS A 79 -16.76 -8.31 1.67
CA LYS A 79 -16.45 -7.78 3.01
C LYS A 79 -15.19 -6.91 2.95
N ARG A 80 -15.17 -5.87 3.78
CA ARG A 80 -13.95 -5.08 4.03
C ARG A 80 -13.19 -5.76 5.16
N GLU A 81 -12.04 -6.34 4.83
CA GLU A 81 -11.20 -7.11 5.76
C GLU A 81 -9.84 -6.41 6.00
N GLU A 82 -9.75 -5.11 5.70
CA GLU A 82 -8.50 -4.34 5.73
C GLU A 82 -7.82 -4.38 7.11
N CYS A 83 -8.61 -4.15 8.17
CA CYS A 83 -8.09 -4.16 9.54
C CYS A 83 -7.62 -5.56 9.96
N ASP A 84 -8.39 -6.60 9.64
CA ASP A 84 -8.08 -7.99 10.01
C ASP A 84 -6.78 -8.44 9.34
N ILE A 85 -6.62 -8.13 8.04
CA ILE A 85 -5.40 -8.42 7.29
C ILE A 85 -4.22 -7.63 7.86
N ALA A 86 -4.41 -6.32 8.15
CA ALA A 86 -3.34 -5.49 8.70
C ALA A 86 -2.85 -6.01 10.07
N GLN A 87 -3.77 -6.42 10.94
CA GLN A 87 -3.44 -7.02 12.24
C GLN A 87 -2.70 -8.36 12.08
N LEU A 88 -3.10 -9.20 11.13
CA LEU A 88 -2.43 -10.47 10.86
C LEU A 88 -0.95 -10.24 10.49
N PHE A 89 -0.66 -9.29 9.60
CA PHE A 89 0.71 -8.95 9.24
C PHE A 89 1.50 -8.39 10.42
N ALA A 90 0.88 -7.48 11.19
CA ALA A 90 1.53 -6.86 12.36
C ALA A 90 1.91 -7.87 13.46
N HIS A 91 1.16 -8.97 13.59
CA HIS A 91 1.49 -10.04 14.54
C HIS A 91 2.48 -11.06 13.98
N SER A 92 2.47 -11.29 12.67
CA SER A 92 3.29 -12.34 12.04
C SER A 92 4.70 -11.88 11.69
N PHE A 93 4.91 -10.58 11.52
CA PHE A 93 6.17 -10.00 11.08
C PHE A 93 6.51 -8.78 11.95
N GLN A 94 7.24 -9.04 13.05
CA GLN A 94 7.87 -8.03 13.91
C GLN A 94 9.39 -8.16 13.84
#